data_AF-A0AAP0AWZ8-F1
#
_entry.id   AF-A0AAP0AWZ8-F1
#
_cell.length_a   1.000
_cell.length_b   1.000
_cell.length_c   1.000
_cell.angle_alpha   90.00
_cell.angle_beta   90.00
_cell.angle_gamma   90.00
#
_symmetry.space_group_name_H-M   'P 1'
#
loop_
_entity.id
_entity.type
_entity.pdbx_description
1 polymer ?
#
loop_
_entity_poly.entity_id
_entity_poly.type
_entity_poly.pdbx_seq_one_letter_code
_entity_poly.pdbx_strand_id
1 'polypeptide(L)'
;MPRRIPDYPDAYAGWNALSSFGSYISVVGIRHFFVFVTITSSRGNNKRCAPSPWVVEQNPTTLEWMVQSPPAFHIFWRTSSYQGDEKLCEVKKRSPTTTKNLTSLFKRFLT
;
A
#
# COMPACT_ATOMS: atom_id res chain seq x y z
N MET A 1 -34.50 21.54 3.65
CA MET A 1 -35.03 20.57 4.64
C MET A 1 -34.30 20.76 5.96
N PRO A 2 -35.02 21.06 7.07
CA PRO A 2 -34.44 21.02 8.42
C PRO A 2 -33.94 19.60 8.73
N ARG A 3 -32.74 19.47 9.28
CA ARG A 3 -32.17 18.17 9.66
C ARG A 3 -33.03 17.55 10.77
N ARG A 4 -33.38 16.26 10.66
CA ARG A 4 -34.18 15.46 11.64
C ARG A 4 -35.71 15.56 11.54
N ILE A 5 -36.25 15.78 10.35
CA ILE A 5 -37.70 15.63 10.11
C ILE A 5 -37.95 14.30 9.37
N PRO A 6 -38.81 13.42 9.89
CA PRO A 6 -39.14 12.14 9.24
C PRO A 6 -40.07 12.31 8.03
N ASP A 7 -41.10 13.16 8.15
CA ASP A 7 -42.12 13.34 7.10
C ASP A 7 -42.01 14.73 6.46
N TYR A 8 -41.88 14.75 5.14
CA TYR A 8 -41.84 15.99 4.35
C TYR A 8 -43.13 16.15 3.52
N PRO A 9 -43.58 17.38 3.25
CA PRO A 9 -44.71 17.59 2.35
C PRO A 9 -44.37 17.13 0.92
N ASP A 10 -45.40 16.75 0.16
CA ASP A 10 -45.29 16.12 -1.17
C ASP A 10 -44.47 16.94 -2.19
N ALA A 11 -44.41 18.26 -2.03
CA ALA A 11 -43.56 19.15 -2.82
C ALA A 11 -42.06 18.77 -2.82
N TYR A 12 -41.59 18.03 -1.81
CA TYR A 12 -40.20 17.57 -1.71
C TYR A 12 -40.01 16.09 -2.05
N ALA A 13 -41.06 15.37 -2.42
CA ALA A 13 -40.99 13.94 -2.71
C ALA A 13 -39.98 13.61 -3.83
N GLY A 14 -39.90 14.43 -4.88
CA GLY A 14 -38.95 14.25 -5.98
C GLY A 14 -37.48 14.30 -5.55
N TRP A 15 -37.12 15.26 -4.69
CA TRP A 15 -35.74 15.38 -4.17
C TRP A 15 -35.38 14.23 -3.22
N ASN A 16 -36.34 13.74 -2.43
CA ASN A 16 -36.16 12.56 -1.60
C ASN A 16 -35.96 11.28 -2.43
N ALA A 17 -36.71 11.14 -3.53
CA ALA A 17 -36.57 10.02 -4.46
C ALA A 17 -35.17 10.02 -5.13
N LEU A 18 -34.69 11.18 -5.57
CA LEU A 18 -33.35 11.32 -6.14
C LEU A 18 -32.25 10.97 -5.11
N SER A 19 -32.38 11.48 -3.88
CA SER A 19 -31.45 11.15 -2.79
C SER A 19 -31.42 9.66 -2.48
N SER A 20 -32.59 9.01 -2.46
CA SER A 20 -32.71 7.56 -2.27
C SER A 20 -32.03 6.78 -3.39
N PHE A 21 -32.21 7.22 -4.65
CA PHE A 21 -31.54 6.61 -5.81
C PHE A 21 -30.01 6.73 -5.71
N GLY A 22 -29.48 7.88 -5.29
CA GLY A 22 -28.05 8.05 -5.02
C GLY A 22 -27.50 7.15 -3.90
N SER A 23 -28.32 6.89 -2.86
CA SER A 23 -27.98 5.92 -1.81
C SER A 23 -27.87 4.50 -2.38
N TYR A 24 -28.81 4.08 -3.23
CA TYR A 24 -28.74 2.78 -3.90
C TYR A 24 -27.49 2.63 -4.78
N ILE A 25 -27.13 3.66 -5.55
CA ILE A 25 -25.90 3.66 -6.36
C ILE A 25 -24.67 3.51 -5.46
N SER A 26 -24.65 4.19 -4.31
CA SER A 26 -23.53 4.11 -3.36
C SER A 26 -23.38 2.70 -2.78
N VAL A 27 -24.48 2.03 -2.45
CA VAL A 27 -24.47 0.61 -1.99
C VAL A 27 -23.90 -0.31 -3.08
N VAL A 28 -24.29 -0.10 -4.34
CA VAL A 28 -23.76 -0.84 -5.48
C VAL A 28 -22.25 -0.59 -5.64
N GLY A 29 -21.78 0.66 -5.50
CA GLY A 29 -20.37 1.00 -5.55
C GLY A 29 -19.53 0.32 -4.46
N ILE A 30 -20.02 0.33 -3.21
CA ILE A 30 -19.38 -0.35 -2.08
C ILE A 30 -19.29 -1.87 -2.32
N ARG A 31 -20.36 -2.48 -2.84
CA ARG A 31 -20.35 -3.91 -3.21
C ARG A 31 -19.24 -4.21 -4.21
N HIS A 32 -19.12 -3.42 -5.28
CA HIS A 32 -18.08 -3.61 -6.28
C HIS A 32 -16.68 -3.48 -5.67
N PHE A 33 -16.46 -2.48 -4.81
CA PHE A 33 -15.18 -2.32 -4.10
C PHE A 33 -14.78 -3.58 -3.32
N PHE A 34 -15.68 -4.16 -2.51
CA PHE A 34 -15.39 -5.38 -1.77
C PHE A 34 -15.11 -6.59 -2.68
N VAL A 35 -15.82 -6.72 -3.81
CA VAL A 35 -15.56 -7.77 -4.79
C VAL A 35 -14.15 -7.63 -5.39
N PHE A 36 -13.74 -6.41 -5.76
CA PHE A 36 -12.38 -6.18 -6.28
C PHE A 36 -11.29 -6.46 -5.25
N VAL A 37 -11.48 -6.05 -3.99
CA VAL A 37 -10.53 -6.30 -2.90
C VAL A 37 -10.38 -7.80 -2.64
N THR A 38 -11.49 -8.54 -2.56
CA THR A 38 -11.47 -9.99 -2.32
C THR A 38 -10.79 -10.76 -3.46
N ILE A 39 -11.11 -10.44 -4.72
CA ILE A 39 -10.47 -11.05 -5.89
C ILE A 39 -8.97 -10.74 -5.92
N THR A 40 -8.58 -9.48 -5.69
CA THR A 40 -7.16 -9.07 -5.74
C THR A 40 -6.37 -9.76 -4.63
N SER A 41 -6.94 -9.84 -3.42
CA SER A 41 -6.31 -10.51 -2.29
C SER A 41 -6.20 -12.02 -2.50
N SER A 42 -7.23 -12.69 -3.03
CA SER A 42 -7.21 -14.15 -3.21
C SER A 42 -6.36 -14.61 -4.40
N ARG A 43 -6.16 -13.75 -5.40
CA ARG A 43 -5.47 -14.06 -6.66
C ARG A 43 -3.98 -13.72 -6.63
N GLY A 44 -3.55 -12.92 -5.66
CA GLY A 44 -2.15 -12.72 -5.34
C GLY A 44 -1.59 -13.94 -4.61
N ASN A 45 -1.01 -14.90 -5.35
CA ASN A 45 -0.35 -16.12 -4.84
C ASN A 45 0.87 -15.82 -3.93
N ASN A 46 0.68 -15.09 -2.84
CA ASN A 46 1.71 -14.62 -1.90
C ASN A 46 2.90 -13.89 -2.57
N LYS A 47 2.70 -13.35 -3.78
CA LYS A 47 3.73 -12.58 -4.47
C LYS A 47 3.93 -11.25 -3.75
N ARG A 48 5.14 -11.02 -3.25
CA ARG A 48 5.50 -9.77 -2.58
C ARG A 48 5.43 -8.62 -3.59
N CYS A 49 4.68 -7.59 -3.25
CA CYS A 49 4.66 -6.35 -4.01
C CYS A 49 5.98 -5.60 -3.82
N ALA A 50 6.38 -4.83 -4.84
CA ALA A 50 7.50 -3.91 -4.71
C ALA A 50 7.22 -2.88 -3.58
N PRO A 51 8.26 -2.33 -2.93
CA PRO A 51 8.10 -1.38 -1.81
C PRO A 51 7.21 -0.17 -2.11
N SER A 52 7.05 0.18 -3.38
CA SER A 52 6.33 1.37 -3.81
C SER A 52 5.44 1.08 -5.03
N PRO A 53 4.18 0.64 -4.85
CA PRO A 53 3.29 0.36 -5.97
C PRO A 53 2.74 1.61 -6.67
N TRP A 54 2.87 2.79 -6.03
CA TRP A 54 2.29 4.05 -6.50
C TRP A 54 3.28 5.01 -7.15
N VAL A 55 4.58 4.69 -7.17
CA VAL A 55 5.61 5.67 -7.51
C VAL A 55 5.93 5.60 -9.00
N VAL A 56 5.90 6.77 -9.65
CA VAL A 56 6.27 7.00 -11.07
C VAL A 56 7.80 7.04 -11.24
N GLU A 57 8.53 7.43 -10.19
CA GLU A 57 9.99 7.48 -10.14
C GLU A 57 10.60 6.38 -9.24
N GLN A 58 11.92 6.21 -9.31
CA GLN A 58 12.63 5.14 -8.58
C GLN A 58 12.80 5.44 -7.08
N ASN A 59 12.50 6.67 -6.64
CA ASN A 59 12.72 7.15 -5.27
C ASN A 59 11.38 7.38 -4.56
N PRO A 60 11.15 6.74 -3.39
CA PRO A 60 9.97 7.01 -2.58
C PRO A 60 10.05 8.40 -1.93
N THR A 61 8.97 9.18 -2.01
CA THR A 61 8.87 10.54 -1.46
C THR A 61 8.81 10.58 0.06
N THR A 62 8.46 9.47 0.71
CA THR A 62 8.18 9.37 2.14
C THR A 62 8.66 8.02 2.70
N LEU A 63 8.89 7.96 4.02
CA LEU A 63 9.55 6.82 4.68
C LEU A 63 8.73 5.53 4.65
N GLU A 64 7.40 5.60 4.56
CA GLU A 64 6.51 4.43 4.57
C GLU A 64 6.71 3.52 3.35
N TRP A 65 7.17 4.06 2.21
CA TRP A 65 7.35 3.32 0.96
C TRP A 65 8.77 2.74 0.79
N MET A 66 9.64 2.88 1.79
CA MET A 66 10.97 2.24 1.78
C MET A 66 10.94 0.78 2.23
N VAL A 67 9.83 0.34 2.81
CA VAL A 67 9.70 -0.99 3.45
C VAL A 67 9.02 -1.97 2.48
N GLN A 68 9.44 -3.23 2.51
CA GLN A 68 8.81 -4.28 1.71
C GLN A 68 7.48 -4.73 2.31
N SER A 69 6.53 -5.12 1.46
CA SER A 69 5.27 -5.74 1.88
C SER A 69 5.38 -7.28 1.89
N PRO A 70 4.97 -7.98 2.96
CA PRO A 70 4.52 -7.48 4.27
C PRO A 70 5.69 -6.96 5.14
N PRO A 71 5.48 -5.91 5.93
CA PRO A 71 6.53 -5.37 6.81
C PRO A 71 6.86 -6.33 7.95
N ALA A 72 8.08 -6.24 8.47
CA ALA A 72 8.48 -6.95 9.68
C ALA A 72 7.87 -6.29 10.94
N PHE A 73 7.75 -7.05 12.04
CA PHE A 73 7.24 -6.55 13.33
C PHE A 73 7.99 -5.31 13.85
N HIS A 74 9.31 -5.28 13.67
CA HIS A 74 10.15 -4.11 13.92
C HIS A 74 10.68 -3.59 12.59
N ILE A 75 10.08 -2.49 12.13
CA ILE A 75 10.28 -1.96 10.78
C ILE A 75 11.70 -1.39 10.62
N PHE A 76 12.16 -0.62 11.61
CA PHE A 76 13.49 -0.01 11.60
C PHE A 76 14.27 -0.43 12.86
N TRP A 77 15.52 -0.82 12.65
CA TRP A 77 16.46 -1.15 13.74
C TRP A 77 17.12 0.10 14.34
N ARG A 78 17.12 1.21 13.60
CA ARG A 78 17.59 2.53 14.03
C ARG A 78 16.54 3.55 13.65
N THR A 79 16.25 4.49 14.55
CA THR A 79 15.38 5.63 14.26
C THR A 79 15.91 6.38 13.05
N SER A 80 15.06 6.62 12.06
CA SER A 80 15.38 7.50 10.95
C SER A 80 15.60 8.91 11.49
N SER A 81 16.82 9.42 11.38
CA SER A 81 17.09 10.84 11.59
C SER A 81 16.61 11.60 10.36
N TYR A 82 15.60 12.46 10.52
CA TYR A 82 15.16 13.35 9.45
C TYR A 82 16.26 14.39 9.20
N GLN A 83 16.87 14.35 8.02
CA GLN A 83 17.90 15.30 7.60
C GLN A 83 17.47 15.96 6.28
N GLY A 84 16.44 16.80 6.31
CA GLY A 84 15.99 17.63 5.18
C GLY A 84 15.68 16.88 3.87
N ASP A 85 15.28 17.65 2.85
CA ASP A 85 14.62 17.16 1.63
C ASP A 85 15.51 16.34 0.66
N GLU A 86 16.79 16.12 0.97
CA GLU A 86 17.75 15.54 0.01
C GLU A 86 18.26 14.14 0.37
N LYS A 87 17.89 13.56 1.54
CA LYS A 87 18.61 12.39 2.08
C LYS A 87 17.83 11.07 2.15
N LEU A 88 16.57 11.03 1.72
CA LEU A 88 15.79 9.78 1.73
C LEU A 88 16.34 8.70 0.77
N CYS A 89 17.16 9.10 -0.20
CA CYS A 89 17.80 8.19 -1.16
C CYS A 89 19.00 7.40 -0.59
N GLU A 90 19.53 7.76 0.59
CA GLU A 90 20.70 7.08 1.17
C GLU A 90 20.37 6.20 2.38
N VAL A 91 19.20 5.54 2.38
CA VAL A 91 19.01 4.37 3.24
C VAL A 91 19.74 3.20 2.57
N LYS A 92 21.01 3.01 2.97
CA LYS A 92 21.88 1.90 2.54
C LYS A 92 21.19 0.56 2.80
N LYS A 93 20.50 0.02 1.78
CA LYS A 93 19.97 -1.35 1.81
C LYS A 93 21.14 -2.30 2.08
N ARG A 94 21.11 -3.01 3.20
CA ARG A 94 22.11 -4.05 3.50
C ARG A 94 21.90 -5.16 2.47
N SER A 95 22.78 -5.22 1.46
CA SER A 95 22.91 -6.40 0.61
C SER A 95 23.16 -7.60 1.54
N PRO A 96 22.43 -8.73 1.40
CA PRO A 96 22.81 -9.94 2.10
C PRO A 96 24.24 -10.26 1.69
N THR A 97 25.10 -10.34 2.69
CA THR A 97 26.54 -10.53 2.57
C THR A 97 26.87 -11.58 1.52
N THR A 98 27.48 -11.10 0.45
CA THR A 98 28.30 -11.85 -0.49
C THR A 98 29.28 -12.75 0.27
N THR A 99 28.90 -13.99 0.55
CA THR A 99 29.86 -15.06 0.87
C THR A 99 30.51 -15.51 -0.44
N LYS A 100 31.39 -14.66 -0.97
CA LYS A 100 32.30 -15.05 -2.06
C LYS A 100 33.34 -16.01 -1.47
N ASN A 101 33.39 -17.21 -2.05
CA ASN A 101 34.62 -17.97 -2.29
C ASN A 101 35.44 -18.41 -1.07
N LEU A 102 34.98 -19.42 -0.33
CA LEU A 102 35.89 -20.33 0.39
C LEU A 102 36.20 -21.61 -0.42
N THR A 103 35.34 -22.01 -1.35
CA THR A 103 35.54 -23.19 -2.21
C THR A 103 36.47 -22.95 -3.40
N SER A 104 36.66 -21.70 -3.84
CA SER A 104 37.59 -21.40 -4.94
C SER A 104 39.06 -21.24 -4.49
N LEU A 105 39.29 -21.02 -3.20
CA LEU A 105 40.65 -20.82 -2.63
C LEU A 105 41.30 -22.16 -2.25
N PHE A 106 40.49 -23.17 -1.88
CA PHE A 106 40.97 -24.54 -1.65
C PHE A 106 41.34 -25.29 -2.93
N LYS A 107 40.75 -24.94 -4.08
CA LYS A 107 40.99 -25.65 -5.35
C LYS A 107 42.30 -25.26 -6.04
N ARG A 108 43.01 -24.23 -5.54
CA ARG A 108 44.29 -23.77 -6.08
C ARG A 108 45.50 -24.21 -5.24
N PHE A 109 45.27 -24.96 -4.16
CA PHE A 109 46.32 -25.47 -3.27
C PHE A 109 46.57 -26.98 -3.45
N LEU A 110 45.80 -27.64 -4.33
CA LEU A 110 45.88 -29.09 -4.60
C LEU A 110 46.07 -29.41 -6.09
N THR A 111 46.67 -28.51 -6.87
CA THR A 111 47.21 -28.83 -8.20
C THR A 111 48.62 -28.30 -8.32
#